data_AF-A0A923YN80-F1
#
_entry.id   AF-A0A923YN80-F1
#
_cell.length_a   1.000
_cell.length_b   1.000
_cell.length_c   1.000
_cell.angle_alpha   90.00
_cell.angle_beta   90.00
_cell.angle_gamma   90.00
#
_symmetry.space_group_name_H-M   'P 1'
#
loop_
_entity.id
_entity.type
_entity.pdbx_description
1 polymer ?
#
loop_
_entity_poly.entity_id
_entity_poly.type
_entity_poly.pdbx_seq_one_letter_code
_entity_poly.pdbx_strand_id
1 'polypeptide(L)'
;MKSNVSPKVVNMLMVQVFKYILLVVLIFMIYIVISTSLESNLYKEWDYLASIPWMRATLWDFYANILVIYLWVIYKEKNVFVILLWAVLFFCLGSIGSIAYVLIQLFRAKPTDGMKEVLMQSKRDV
;
A
#
# COMPACT_ATOMS: atom_id res chain seq x y z
N MET A 1 9.97 -36.09 -14.41
CA MET A 1 9.27 -36.03 -13.11
C MET A 1 8.71 -34.62 -12.93
N LYS A 2 7.40 -34.41 -13.07
CA LYS A 2 6.78 -33.15 -12.63
C LYS A 2 6.68 -33.22 -11.10
N SER A 3 7.37 -32.33 -10.38
CA SER A 3 7.23 -32.28 -8.92
C SER A 3 5.79 -31.92 -8.58
N ASN A 4 5.04 -32.84 -7.96
CA ASN A 4 3.73 -32.56 -7.41
C ASN A 4 3.88 -31.73 -6.13
N VAL A 5 4.19 -30.45 -6.30
CA VAL A 5 4.21 -29.47 -5.21
C VAL A 5 2.77 -29.28 -4.74
N SER A 6 2.52 -29.46 -3.44
CA SER A 6 1.18 -29.28 -2.88
C SER A 6 0.65 -27.87 -3.17
N PRO A 7 -0.64 -27.71 -3.51
CA PRO A 7 -1.26 -26.39 -3.72
C PRO A 7 -1.01 -25.41 -2.57
N LYS A 8 -0.88 -25.92 -1.34
CA LYS A 8 -0.55 -25.09 -0.16
C LYS A 8 0.84 -24.46 -0.25
N VAL A 9 1.84 -25.21 -0.74
CA VAL A 9 3.21 -24.72 -0.90
C VAL A 9 3.28 -23.67 -2.00
N VAL A 10 2.54 -23.85 -3.10
CA VAL A 10 2.43 -22.85 -4.18
C VAL A 10 1.84 -21.54 -3.67
N ASN A 11 0.75 -21.60 -2.89
CA ASN A 11 0.14 -20.40 -2.30
C ASN A 11 1.09 -19.68 -1.34
N MET A 12 1.80 -20.43 -0.50
CA MET A 12 2.78 -19.87 0.43
C MET A 12 3.92 -19.14 -0.32
N LEU A 13 4.47 -19.76 -1.36
CA LEU A 13 5.51 -19.15 -2.19
C LEU A 13 5.01 -17.88 -2.89
N MET A 14 3.78 -17.91 -3.42
CA MET A 14 3.18 -16.73 -4.06
C MET A 14 3.07 -15.55 -3.10
N VAL A 15 2.57 -15.78 -1.88
CA VAL A 15 2.47 -14.75 -0.84
C VAL A 15 3.86 -14.20 -0.47
N GLN A 16 4.87 -15.08 -0.38
CA GLN A 16 6.25 -14.66 -0.09
C GLN A 16 6.84 -13.79 -1.19
N VAL A 17 6.72 -14.20 -2.45
CA VAL A 17 7.18 -13.41 -3.60
C VAL A 17 6.51 -12.03 -3.59
N PHE A 18 5.20 -11.99 -3.36
CA PHE A 18 4.46 -10.74 -3.31
C PHE A 18 4.92 -9.81 -2.16
N LYS A 19 5.21 -10.36 -0.98
CA LYS A 19 5.82 -9.61 0.14
C LYS A 19 7.16 -9.01 -0.25
N TYR A 20 8.06 -9.78 -0.87
CA TYR A 20 9.38 -9.28 -1.26
C TYR A 20 9.28 -8.18 -2.32
N ILE A 21 8.42 -8.35 -3.31
CA ILE A 21 8.17 -7.30 -4.32
C ILE A 21 7.73 -6.02 -3.64
N LEU A 22 6.71 -6.08 -2.78
CA LEU A 22 6.21 -4.90 -2.08
C LEU A 22 7.25 -4.27 -1.15
N LEU A 23 8.11 -5.07 -0.51
CA LEU A 23 9.19 -4.56 0.33
C LEU A 23 10.23 -3.78 -0.49
N VAL A 24 10.62 -4.30 -1.66
CA VAL A 24 11.52 -3.61 -2.58
C VAL A 24 10.90 -2.30 -3.06
N VAL A 25 9.63 -2.31 -3.44
CA VAL A 25 8.91 -1.09 -3.86
C VAL A 25 8.80 -0.10 -2.71
N LEU A 26 8.56 -0.56 -1.47
CA LEU A 26 8.52 0.30 -0.29
C LEU A 26 9.86 1.01 -0.06
N ILE A 27 10.95 0.25 -0.07
CA ILE A 27 12.31 0.78 0.11
C ILE A 27 12.63 1.79 -0.99
N PHE A 28 12.29 1.48 -2.25
CA PHE A 28 12.47 2.37 -3.38
C PHE A 28 11.70 3.69 -3.20
N MET A 29 10.41 3.63 -2.83
CA MET A 29 9.60 4.84 -2.63
C MET A 29 10.13 5.70 -1.47
N ILE A 30 10.54 5.07 -0.36
CA ILE A 30 11.17 5.78 0.77
C ILE A 30 12.46 6.47 0.31
N TYR A 31 13.31 5.76 -0.43
CA TYR A 31 14.55 6.31 -0.96
C TYR A 31 14.28 7.54 -1.84
N ILE A 32 13.37 7.44 -2.82
CA ILE A 32 13.01 8.55 -3.71
C ILE A 32 12.48 9.75 -2.92
N VAL A 33 11.54 9.54 -2.00
CA VAL A 33 10.96 10.64 -1.21
C VAL A 33 12.02 11.34 -0.37
N ILE A 34 12.90 10.57 0.30
CA ILE A 34 13.97 11.13 1.13
C ILE A 34 14.98 11.88 0.25
N SER A 35 15.49 11.27 -0.82
CA SER A 35 16.52 11.88 -1.67
C SER A 35 16.00 13.16 -2.32
N THR A 36 14.79 13.14 -2.87
CA THR A 36 14.18 14.34 -3.45
C THR A 36 13.93 15.43 -2.40
N SER A 37 13.51 15.06 -1.19
CA SER A 37 13.27 16.03 -0.10
C SER A 37 14.56 16.69 0.40
N LEU A 38 15.72 16.02 0.26
CA LEU A 38 17.03 16.57 0.59
C LEU A 38 17.55 17.50 -0.52
N GLU A 39 17.22 17.21 -1.78
CA GLU A 39 17.59 18.03 -2.94
C GLU A 39 16.72 19.29 -3.08
N SER A 40 15.42 19.15 -2.85
CA SER A 40 14.44 20.23 -3.01
C SER A 40 13.30 20.13 -2.01
N ASN A 41 12.80 21.29 -1.58
CA ASN A 41 11.67 21.35 -0.67
C ASN A 41 10.36 21.48 -1.46
N LEU A 42 9.48 20.49 -1.32
CA LEU A 42 8.19 20.44 -2.01
C LEU A 42 7.35 21.72 -1.81
N TYR A 43 7.36 22.32 -0.61
CA TYR A 43 6.57 23.53 -0.33
C TYR A 43 7.09 24.74 -1.08
N LYS A 44 8.40 24.83 -1.31
CA LYS A 44 9.00 25.93 -2.09
C LYS A 44 8.69 25.79 -3.58
N GLU A 45 8.71 24.56 -4.10
CA GLU A 45 8.45 24.28 -5.51
C GLU A 45 6.94 24.19 -5.84
N TRP A 46 6.07 24.22 -4.83
CA TRP A 46 4.65 23.96 -5.00
C TRP A 46 3.98 24.92 -5.98
N ASP A 47 4.29 26.22 -5.93
CA ASP A 47 3.67 27.20 -6.84
C ASP A 47 3.99 26.90 -8.30
N TYR A 48 5.24 26.51 -8.58
CA TYR A 48 5.65 26.08 -9.92
C TYR A 48 4.97 24.78 -10.32
N LEU A 49 5.04 23.74 -9.48
CA LEU A 49 4.44 22.43 -9.75
C LEU A 49 2.92 22.53 -9.94
N ALA A 50 2.24 23.27 -9.08
CA ALA A 50 0.80 23.49 -9.15
C ALA A 50 0.39 24.30 -10.38
N SER A 51 1.29 25.10 -10.98
CA SER A 51 1.02 25.81 -12.24
C SER A 51 0.93 24.86 -13.45
N ILE A 52 1.62 23.72 -13.40
CA ILE A 52 1.67 22.73 -14.49
C ILE A 52 0.35 21.94 -14.55
N PRO A 53 -0.41 21.99 -15.65
CA PRO A 53 -1.71 21.32 -15.74
C PRO A 53 -1.66 19.80 -15.50
N TRP A 54 -0.69 19.12 -16.11
CA TRP A 54 -0.50 17.68 -15.94
C TRP A 54 -0.14 17.28 -14.50
N MET A 55 0.58 18.13 -13.76
CA MET A 55 0.89 17.85 -12.36
C MET A 55 -0.38 17.83 -11.51
N ARG A 56 -1.29 18.79 -11.71
CA ARG A 56 -2.59 18.81 -11.03
C ARG A 56 -3.42 17.58 -11.40
N ALA A 57 -3.46 17.21 -12.68
CA ALA A 57 -4.22 16.04 -13.14
C ALA A 57 -3.70 14.74 -12.50
N THR A 58 -2.39 14.52 -12.51
CA THR A 58 -1.76 13.36 -11.86
C THR A 58 -2.00 13.34 -10.35
N LEU A 59 -2.00 14.50 -9.69
CA LEU A 59 -2.28 14.57 -8.26
C LEU A 59 -3.73 14.21 -7.92
N TRP A 60 -4.69 14.68 -8.74
CA TRP A 60 -6.10 14.29 -8.60
C TRP A 60 -6.31 12.80 -8.84
N ASP A 61 -5.71 12.25 -9.89
CA ASP A 61 -5.74 10.81 -10.17
C ASP A 61 -5.17 10.00 -9.00
N PHE A 62 -4.03 10.43 -8.48
CA PHE A 62 -3.38 9.80 -7.34
C PHE A 62 -4.26 9.80 -6.08
N TYR A 63 -4.85 10.94 -5.70
CA TYR A 63 -5.71 11.01 -4.52
C TYR A 63 -7.05 10.30 -4.70
N ALA A 64 -7.59 10.23 -5.92
CA ALA A 64 -8.76 9.39 -6.21
C ALA A 64 -8.44 7.92 -5.95
N ASN A 65 -7.29 7.43 -6.40
CA ASN A 65 -6.81 6.08 -6.13
C ASN A 65 -6.63 5.84 -4.62
N ILE A 66 -6.01 6.78 -3.90
CA ILE A 66 -5.86 6.71 -2.44
C ILE A 66 -7.22 6.63 -1.74
N LEU A 67 -8.20 7.42 -2.16
CA LEU A 67 -9.55 7.42 -1.59
C LEU A 67 -10.21 6.04 -1.74
N VAL A 68 -10.13 5.42 -2.93
CA VAL A 68 -10.70 4.09 -3.17
C VAL A 68 -10.08 3.05 -2.24
N ILE A 69 -8.74 3.05 -2.09
CA ILE A 69 -8.04 2.15 -1.17
C ILE A 69 -8.44 2.44 0.28
N TYR A 70 -8.60 3.71 0.66
CA TYR A 70 -9.02 4.10 2.00
C TYR A 70 -10.43 3.60 2.35
N LEU A 71 -11.38 3.71 1.41
CA LEU A 71 -12.73 3.16 1.58
C LEU A 71 -12.69 1.64 1.79
N TRP A 72 -11.78 0.93 1.12
CA TRP A 72 -11.55 -0.50 1.37
C TRP A 72 -10.99 -0.77 2.77
N VAL A 73 -10.12 0.08 3.30
CA VAL A 73 -9.67 0.00 4.72
C VAL A 73 -10.84 0.23 5.67
N ILE A 74 -11.67 1.25 5.43
CA ILE A 74 -12.88 1.50 6.21
C ILE A 74 -13.77 0.27 6.21
N TYR A 75 -13.92 -0.43 5.09
CA TYR A 75 -14.70 -1.66 5.04
C TYR A 75 -14.10 -2.79 5.90
N LYS A 76 -12.78 -3.00 5.83
CA LYS A 76 -12.10 -4.12 6.50
C LYS A 76 -11.86 -3.94 8.00
N GLU A 77 -11.68 -2.71 8.47
CA GLU A 77 -11.30 -2.43 9.86
C GLU A 77 -12.53 -2.15 10.73
N LYS A 78 -12.57 -2.69 11.96
CA LYS A 78 -13.60 -2.34 12.96
C LYS A 78 -13.21 -1.12 13.80
N ASN A 79 -11.92 -0.96 14.05
CA ASN A 79 -11.42 0.01 15.01
C ASN A 79 -11.30 1.40 14.35
N VAL A 80 -12.10 2.34 14.84
CA VAL A 80 -12.14 3.73 14.34
C VAL A 80 -10.78 4.41 14.46
N PHE A 81 -10.01 4.17 15.52
CA PHE A 81 -8.65 4.73 15.66
C PHE A 81 -7.72 4.22 14.56
N VAL A 82 -7.81 2.94 14.21
CA VAL A 82 -7.01 2.35 13.13
C VAL A 82 -7.43 2.93 11.77
N ILE A 83 -8.72 3.12 11.55
CA ILE A 83 -9.27 3.77 10.36
C ILE A 83 -8.75 5.21 10.23
N LEU A 84 -8.77 5.99 11.32
CA LEU A 84 -8.27 7.37 11.31
C LEU A 84 -6.76 7.44 11.11
N LEU A 85 -6.01 6.54 11.74
CA LEU A 85 -4.56 6.43 11.56
C LEU A 85 -4.20 6.18 10.09
N TRP A 86 -4.88 5.23 9.44
CA TRP A 86 -4.63 4.94 8.03
C TRP A 86 -5.07 6.07 7.10
N ALA A 87 -6.07 6.87 7.47
CA ALA A 87 -6.41 8.08 6.74
C ALA A 87 -5.20 9.02 6.67
N VAL A 88 -4.65 9.36 7.84
CA VAL A 88 -3.50 10.26 7.92
C VAL A 88 -2.31 9.69 7.15
N LEU A 89 -1.99 8.41 7.35
CA LEU A 89 -0.87 7.77 6.65
C LEU A 89 -1.05 7.76 5.12
N PHE A 90 -2.25 7.51 4.62
CA PHE A 90 -2.49 7.45 3.18
C PHE A 90 -2.46 8.83 2.53
N PHE A 91 -3.12 9.83 3.13
CA PHE A 91 -3.18 11.17 2.53
C PHE A 91 -1.86 11.94 2.68
N CYS A 92 -1.06 11.64 3.70
CA CYS A 92 0.24 12.28 3.92
C CYS A 92 1.41 11.54 3.26
N LEU A 93 1.44 10.20 3.28
CA LEU A 93 2.57 9.41 2.75
C LEU A 93 2.29 8.80 1.38
N GLY A 94 1.03 8.86 0.91
CA GLY A 94 0.65 8.36 -0.39
C GLY A 94 0.96 6.87 -0.57
N SER A 95 1.72 6.54 -1.61
CA SER A 95 2.06 5.16 -1.98
C SER A 95 2.79 4.41 -0.87
N ILE A 96 3.63 5.09 -0.07
CA ILE A 96 4.32 4.48 1.07
C ILE A 96 3.29 3.94 2.06
N GLY A 97 2.25 4.72 2.37
CA GLY A 97 1.15 4.30 3.23
C GLY A 97 0.41 3.09 2.66
N SER A 98 0.01 3.15 1.39
CA SER A 98 -0.69 2.05 0.71
C SER A 98 0.10 0.74 0.71
N ILE A 99 1.40 0.81 0.36
CA ILE A 99 2.29 -0.36 0.34
C ILE A 99 2.47 -0.91 1.76
N ALA A 100 2.69 -0.04 2.75
CA ALA A 100 2.84 -0.45 4.15
C ALA A 100 1.59 -1.15 4.68
N TYR A 101 0.40 -0.65 4.36
CA TYR A 101 -0.86 -1.29 4.76
C TYR A 101 -0.97 -2.70 4.18
N VAL A 102 -0.76 -2.85 2.87
CA VAL A 102 -0.87 -4.17 2.21
C VAL A 102 0.18 -5.14 2.75
N LEU A 103 1.42 -4.69 2.97
CA LEU A 103 2.47 -5.49 3.59
C LEU A 103 2.08 -5.97 4.99
N ILE A 104 1.53 -5.09 5.83
CA ILE A 104 1.07 -5.45 7.17
C ILE A 104 -0.02 -6.53 7.09
N GLN A 105 -0.97 -6.40 6.17
CA GLN A 105 -2.02 -7.41 5.99
C GLN A 105 -1.43 -8.76 5.54
N LEU A 106 -0.46 -8.76 4.64
CA LEU A 106 0.26 -9.96 4.21
C LEU A 106 1.07 -10.61 5.34
N PHE A 107 1.69 -9.84 6.22
CA PHE A 107 2.43 -10.38 7.37
C PHE A 107 1.51 -10.95 8.46
N ARG A 108 0.29 -10.43 8.57
CA ARG A 108 -0.72 -10.92 9.52
C ARG A 108 -1.44 -12.18 9.04
N ALA A 109 -1.43 -12.46 7.74
CA ALA A 109 -2.04 -13.65 7.16
C ALA A 109 -1.37 -14.94 7.64
N LYS A 110 -2.17 -16.00 7.84
CA LYS A 110 -1.63 -17.31 8.24
C LYS A 110 -0.89 -17.95 7.05
N PRO A 111 0.13 -18.80 7.29
CA PRO A 111 0.83 -19.50 6.21
C PRO A 111 -0.06 -20.39 5.32
N THR A 112 -1.26 -20.73 5.82
CA THR A 112 -2.27 -21.51 5.10
C THR A 112 -3.20 -20.67 4.24
N ASP A 113 -3.23 -19.36 4.44
CA ASP A 113 -4.12 -18.45 3.74
C ASP A 113 -3.55 -18.16 2.35
N GLY A 114 -4.39 -18.28 1.32
CA GLY A 114 -4.04 -17.83 -0.02
C GLY A 114 -4.17 -16.32 -0.15
N MET A 115 -3.74 -15.78 -1.29
CA MET A 115 -3.83 -14.35 -1.60
C MET A 115 -5.26 -13.81 -1.49
N LYS A 116 -6.26 -14.61 -1.86
CA LYS A 116 -7.66 -14.24 -1.80
C LYS A 116 -8.10 -14.01 -0.36
N GLU A 117 -7.73 -14.91 0.54
CA GLU A 117 -8.04 -14.81 1.96
C GLU A 117 -7.39 -13.56 2.55
N VAL A 118 -6.13 -13.27 2.25
CA VAL A 118 -5.46 -12.04 2.74
C VAL A 118 -6.20 -10.78 2.27
N LEU A 119 -6.54 -10.72 0.98
CA LEU A 119 -7.19 -9.56 0.39
C LEU A 119 -8.65 -9.41 0.85
N MET A 120 -9.35 -10.50 1.16
CA MET A 120 -10.76 -10.45 1.57
C MET A 120 -10.96 -10.45 3.10
N GLN A 121 -9.96 -10.81 3.89
CA GLN A 121 -10.04 -10.88 5.36
C GLN A 121 -10.49 -9.54 5.98
N SER A 122 -11.75 -9.48 6.37
CA SER A 122 -12.34 -8.37 7.11
C SER A 122 -12.24 -8.67 8.60
N LYS A 123 -11.72 -7.73 9.39
CA LYS A 123 -11.81 -7.81 10.85
C LYS A 123 -13.23 -7.55 11.34
N ARG A 124 -14.16 -7.24 10.43
CA ARG A 124 -15.57 -7.02 10.72
C ARG A 124 -16.35 -8.32 10.99
N ASP A 125 -15.86 -9.44 10.46
CA ASP A 125 -16.57 -10.74 10.44
C ASP A 125 -16.11 -11.71 11.55
N VAL A 126 -15.17 -11.26 12.40
CA VAL A 126 -14.68 -11.96 13.61
C VAL A 126 -15.08 -11.13 14.83
#